data_AF-A0A3B8PVA4-F1
#
_entry.id   AF-A0A3B8PVA4-F1
#
_cell.length_a   1.000
_cell.length_b   1.000
_cell.length_c   1.000
_cell.angle_alpha   90.00
_cell.angle_beta   90.00
_cell.angle_gamma   90.00
#
_symmetry.space_group_name_H-M   'P 1'
#
loop_
_entity.id
_entity.type
_entity.pdbx_description
1 polymer ?
#
loop_
_entity_poly.entity_id
_entity_poly.type
_entity_poly.pdbx_seq_one_letter_code
_entity_poly.pdbx_strand_id
1 'polypeptide(L)'
;MVDPDWDRDRRARGIADDSVTPPVVDRRIVMTTGSHHQQTYWVASRWGYELLQFPWEFHIAEKMWFPTEDAELREESDERYSGHWNSSCIHCHSVAPNPGFLEPGSTRIRSNTADVEFVIPGMGRASTDTLRPATAALYSEVAELGISCEACHGPAAAHVAHHRNPARRLISRLRDAPDPTIVNPRRLDHVRSSQICGRCHALKMPHQKEKLLRERDPFRPGDDLEDHYRVVGFDDPVHQEMSRQGSHLYWNDGSCRLGGREFLGQIASKCYTQGKMQCLSCHAMHDSDPNDQLTVEMRGDRACLQCHTGFTGSRLTQHTHHAGSSTGSRCYNCHMPHTSYALFTAIRIHRIKSPEVLPVRHAAQPNACNLCHLDKSLEWTNKRMARWYGRKPTQLDEEERELAAGVLWMLRGDAAQRAIAAWHTGWEPARQATGGSDWAVPLLARLLEDTYSAVRFIAWQNLKALPGYEELEYNFVGPKPRRSAAMESVIGDWRSGRTDIPSALPVTADGRLDFERLSDLWKRRDQRPVEIPE
;
A
#
# COMPACT_ATOMS: atom_id res chain seq x y z
N MET A 1 -0.14 -10.47 26.35
CA MET A 1 -0.90 -10.41 25.08
C MET A 1 -1.82 -11.64 24.97
N VAL A 2 -2.91 -11.61 24.18
CA VAL A 2 -3.64 -12.84 23.84
C VAL A 2 -2.66 -13.85 23.24
N ASP A 3 -2.69 -15.11 23.69
CA ASP A 3 -1.79 -16.15 23.19
C ASP A 3 -2.05 -16.41 21.69
N PRO A 4 -1.12 -16.06 20.79
CA PRO A 4 -1.35 -16.20 19.35
C PRO A 4 -1.41 -17.67 18.93
N ASP A 5 -0.80 -18.58 19.70
CA ASP A 5 -0.96 -20.02 19.50
C ASP A 5 -2.39 -20.49 19.81
N TRP A 6 -3.03 -19.90 20.84
CA TRP A 6 -4.43 -20.18 21.15
C TRP A 6 -5.36 -19.65 20.06
N ASP A 7 -5.15 -18.42 19.57
CA ASP A 7 -6.00 -17.84 18.53
C ASP A 7 -5.90 -18.65 17.22
N ARG A 8 -4.67 -19.02 16.83
CA ARG A 8 -4.43 -19.93 15.71
C ARG A 8 -5.17 -21.26 15.88
N ASP A 9 -5.00 -21.93 17.02
CA ASP A 9 -5.62 -23.24 17.29
C ASP A 9 -7.15 -23.15 17.32
N ARG A 10 -7.70 -22.06 17.86
CA ARG A 10 -9.14 -21.75 17.89
C ARG A 10 -9.69 -21.60 16.48
N ARG A 11 -9.06 -20.76 15.65
CA ARG A 11 -9.44 -20.54 14.25
C ARG A 11 -9.37 -21.82 13.43
N ALA A 12 -8.30 -22.61 13.58
CA ALA A 12 -8.14 -23.90 12.91
C ALA A 12 -9.24 -24.91 13.25
N ARG A 13 -9.92 -24.76 14.40
CA ARG A 13 -11.05 -25.58 14.83
C ARG A 13 -12.42 -24.97 14.51
N GLY A 14 -12.47 -23.78 13.91
CA GLY A 14 -13.71 -23.07 13.62
C GLY A 14 -14.47 -22.61 14.87
N ILE A 15 -13.77 -22.38 15.98
CA ILE A 15 -14.37 -21.94 17.25
C ILE A 15 -14.54 -20.41 17.20
N ALA A 16 -15.74 -19.88 17.46
CA ALA A 16 -16.02 -18.45 17.50
C ALA A 16 -15.29 -17.75 18.67
N ASP A 17 -14.93 -16.48 18.49
CA ASP A 17 -14.07 -15.73 19.42
C ASP A 17 -14.78 -15.40 20.75
N ASP A 18 -16.11 -15.33 20.74
CA ASP A 18 -16.96 -15.04 21.89
C ASP A 18 -17.18 -16.23 22.84
N SER A 19 -16.74 -17.43 22.45
CA SER A 19 -17.05 -18.66 23.16
C SER A 19 -16.19 -18.93 24.40
N VAL A 20 -14.99 -18.34 24.48
CA VAL A 20 -14.01 -18.59 25.55
C VAL A 20 -13.13 -17.36 25.79
N THR A 21 -12.93 -16.98 27.06
CA THR A 21 -11.97 -15.91 27.40
C THR A 21 -10.56 -16.27 26.94
N PRO A 22 -9.92 -15.46 26.08
CA PRO A 22 -8.60 -15.77 25.55
C PRO A 22 -7.53 -15.78 26.66
N PRO A 23 -6.64 -16.79 26.69
CA PRO A 23 -5.51 -16.79 27.61
C PRO A 23 -4.53 -15.68 27.26
N VAL A 24 -3.99 -15.04 28.29
CA VAL A 24 -2.96 -14.00 28.16
C VAL A 24 -1.61 -14.59 28.53
N VAL A 25 -0.60 -14.37 27.70
CA VAL A 25 0.77 -14.85 27.88
C VAL A 25 1.78 -13.72 27.74
N ASP A 26 2.93 -13.92 28.38
CA ASP A 26 4.13 -13.14 28.15
C ASP A 26 5.05 -13.89 27.19
N ARG A 27 5.46 -13.20 26.12
CA ARG A 27 6.33 -13.73 25.07
C ARG A 27 7.40 -12.69 24.73
N ARG A 28 8.60 -13.16 24.40
CA ARG A 28 9.68 -12.31 23.91
C ARG A 28 9.44 -12.01 22.43
N ILE A 29 9.50 -10.73 22.05
CA ILE A 29 9.63 -10.33 20.64
C ILE A 29 11.00 -10.79 20.13
N VAL A 30 10.99 -11.51 19.00
CA VAL A 30 12.19 -12.13 18.42
C VAL A 30 12.59 -11.54 17.07
N MET A 31 11.68 -10.83 16.41
CA MET A 31 11.93 -10.15 15.14
C MET A 31 10.96 -8.96 15.00
N THR A 32 11.40 -7.96 14.26
CA THR A 32 10.57 -6.81 13.85
C THR A 32 10.63 -6.72 12.33
N THR A 33 9.48 -6.46 11.71
CA THR A 33 9.34 -6.04 10.31
C THR A 33 8.59 -4.72 10.27
N GLY A 34 8.47 -4.10 9.11
CA GLY A 34 7.65 -2.90 8.96
C GLY A 34 8.15 -1.95 7.90
N SER A 35 7.67 -0.72 7.98
CA SER A 35 7.98 0.39 7.09
C SER A 35 8.62 1.55 7.85
N HIS A 36 8.81 2.70 7.20
CA HIS A 36 9.20 3.94 7.88
C HIS A 36 8.05 4.57 8.70
N HIS A 37 6.83 4.04 8.60
CA HIS A 37 5.64 4.57 9.28
C HIS A 37 5.19 3.67 10.44
N GLN A 38 5.30 2.35 10.28
CA GLN A 38 4.82 1.39 11.27
C GLN A 38 5.77 0.21 11.48
N GLN A 39 5.74 -0.35 12.68
CA GLN A 39 6.51 -1.52 13.08
C GLN A 39 5.57 -2.67 13.45
N THR A 40 5.82 -3.82 12.83
CA THR A 40 5.18 -5.09 13.11
C THR A 40 6.15 -5.97 13.90
N TYR A 41 5.67 -6.66 14.93
CA TYR A 41 6.51 -7.47 15.80
C TYR A 41 6.14 -8.94 15.70
N TRP A 42 7.12 -9.82 15.94
CA TRP A 42 6.95 -11.26 15.81
C TRP A 42 7.38 -11.98 17.09
N VAL A 43 6.62 -13.00 17.46
CA VAL A 43 6.92 -13.92 18.56
C VAL A 43 7.09 -15.34 18.04
N ALA A 44 7.90 -16.14 18.74
CA ALA A 44 8.00 -17.56 18.47
C ALA A 44 6.78 -18.31 19.03
N SER A 45 6.24 -19.25 18.24
CA SER A 45 5.23 -20.21 18.71
C SER A 45 5.77 -21.06 19.87
N ARG A 46 4.90 -21.42 20.83
CA ARG A 46 5.19 -22.33 21.95
C ARG A 46 5.59 -23.73 21.50
N TRP A 47 5.14 -24.13 20.30
CA TRP A 47 5.45 -25.43 19.70
C TRP A 47 6.82 -25.45 19.01
N GLY A 48 7.47 -24.28 18.92
CA GLY A 48 8.75 -24.05 18.25
C GLY A 48 8.60 -23.91 16.74
N TYR A 49 9.51 -23.12 16.14
CA TYR A 49 9.80 -23.09 14.69
C TYR A 49 8.83 -22.37 13.75
N GLU A 50 7.82 -21.70 14.32
CA GLU A 50 6.94 -20.75 13.63
C GLU A 50 7.06 -19.36 14.26
N LEU A 51 6.92 -18.32 13.43
CA LEU A 51 6.74 -16.95 13.90
C LEU A 51 5.30 -16.50 13.67
N LEU A 52 4.70 -16.02 14.76
CA LEU A 52 3.35 -15.47 14.80
C LEU A 52 3.44 -13.97 15.01
N GLN A 53 2.62 -13.22 14.27
CA GLN A 53 2.56 -11.78 14.37
C GLN A 53 2.00 -11.38 15.73
N PHE A 54 2.62 -10.39 16.36
CA PHE A 54 2.07 -9.70 17.51
C PHE A 54 0.80 -8.93 17.05
N PRO A 55 -0.35 -9.04 17.76
CA PRO A 55 -1.63 -8.50 17.28
C PRO A 55 -1.74 -6.97 17.33
N TRP A 56 -0.64 -6.29 17.60
CA TRP A 56 -0.57 -4.84 17.60
C TRP A 56 0.65 -4.38 16.81
N GLU A 57 0.50 -3.25 16.15
CA GLU A 57 1.57 -2.54 15.49
C GLU A 57 1.84 -1.22 16.17
N PHE A 58 3.05 -0.71 15.97
CA PHE A 58 3.46 0.57 16.52
C PHE A 58 3.61 1.60 15.43
N HIS A 59 2.79 2.64 15.48
CA HIS A 59 2.90 3.79 14.58
C HIS A 59 4.03 4.70 15.07
N ILE A 60 5.08 4.88 14.26
CA ILE A 60 6.35 5.49 14.69
C ILE A 60 6.18 6.98 15.02
N ALA A 61 5.55 7.76 14.15
CA ALA A 61 5.43 9.22 14.31
C ALA A 61 4.53 9.59 15.50
N GLU A 62 3.35 8.97 15.56
CA GLU A 62 2.38 9.14 16.66
C GLU A 62 2.73 8.41 17.96
N LYS A 63 3.77 7.55 17.95
CA LYS A 63 4.23 6.78 19.10
C LYS A 63 3.11 6.00 19.79
N MET A 64 2.25 5.36 19.00
CA MET A 64 1.06 4.69 19.52
C MET A 64 0.96 3.24 19.04
N TRP A 65 0.39 2.40 19.89
CA TRP A 65 0.00 1.04 19.55
C TRP A 65 -1.41 1.02 18.99
N PHE A 66 -1.64 0.22 17.96
CA PHE A 66 -2.95 -0.02 17.38
C PHE A 66 -3.06 -1.48 16.90
N PRO A 67 -4.26 -2.08 16.81
CA PRO A 67 -4.43 -3.43 16.28
C PRO A 67 -3.94 -3.51 14.82
N THR A 68 -3.19 -4.56 14.46
CA THR A 68 -2.54 -4.73 13.14
C THR A 68 -3.45 -4.40 11.96
N GLU A 69 -4.56 -5.11 11.93
CA GLU A 69 -5.70 -5.03 11.03
C GLU A 69 -6.36 -3.65 10.88
N ASP A 70 -6.12 -2.69 11.78
CA ASP A 70 -6.64 -1.33 11.68
C ASP A 70 -5.78 -0.43 10.77
N ALA A 71 -4.60 -0.90 10.34
CA ALA A 71 -3.82 -0.32 9.23
C ALA A 71 -4.40 -0.65 7.86
N GLU A 72 -5.17 -1.73 7.74
CA GLU A 72 -5.85 -2.10 6.51
C GLU A 72 -7.07 -1.20 6.29
N LEU A 73 -7.45 -1.00 5.03
CA LEU A 73 -8.74 -0.39 4.76
C LEU A 73 -9.80 -1.48 4.74
N ARG A 74 -10.25 -1.84 5.93
CA ARG A 74 -11.30 -2.83 6.19
C ARG A 74 -12.29 -2.30 7.24
N GLU A 75 -13.50 -2.84 7.25
CA GLU A 75 -14.49 -2.50 8.27
C GLU A 75 -14.04 -3.00 9.65
N GLU A 76 -14.34 -2.22 10.70
CA GLU A 76 -14.07 -2.62 12.09
C GLU A 76 -14.67 -4.00 12.39
N SER A 77 -13.84 -4.87 12.97
CA SER A 77 -14.26 -6.18 13.47
C SER A 77 -13.67 -6.42 14.85
N ASP A 78 -14.38 -7.18 15.67
CA ASP A 78 -13.86 -7.68 16.95
C ASP A 78 -12.82 -8.79 16.72
N GLU A 79 -12.76 -9.37 15.52
CA GLU A 79 -11.75 -10.36 15.18
C GLU A 79 -10.35 -9.74 15.08
N ARG A 80 -9.45 -10.19 15.95
CA ARG A 80 -8.02 -9.87 15.91
C ARG A 80 -7.25 -10.94 15.13
N TYR A 81 -6.56 -10.58 14.06
CA TYR A 81 -5.80 -11.53 13.24
C TYR A 81 -4.34 -11.60 13.68
N SER A 82 -3.78 -12.82 13.74
CA SER A 82 -2.34 -13.03 13.91
C SER A 82 -1.77 -13.57 12.60
N GLY A 83 -0.98 -12.76 11.90
CA GLY A 83 -0.25 -13.18 10.70
C GLY A 83 0.76 -14.28 10.96
N HIS A 84 1.04 -15.07 9.92
CA HIS A 84 2.00 -16.17 9.94
C HIS A 84 3.16 -15.85 9.01
N TRP A 85 4.36 -15.74 9.58
CA TRP A 85 5.56 -15.39 8.81
C TRP A 85 5.79 -16.36 7.65
N ASN A 86 5.72 -17.66 7.93
CA ASN A 86 6.07 -18.75 7.03
C ASN A 86 5.18 -18.81 5.78
N SER A 87 3.92 -18.39 5.87
CA SER A 87 2.98 -18.49 4.74
C SER A 87 2.75 -17.16 4.03
N SER A 88 2.97 -16.03 4.72
CA SER A 88 2.51 -14.72 4.25
C SER A 88 3.66 -13.75 3.97
N CYS A 89 4.67 -13.68 4.84
CA CYS A 89 5.68 -12.62 4.79
C CYS A 89 7.04 -13.09 4.28
N ILE A 90 7.42 -14.34 4.56
CA ILE A 90 8.77 -14.88 4.28
C ILE A 90 9.17 -14.74 2.81
N HIS A 91 8.23 -14.87 1.89
CA HIS A 91 8.49 -14.83 0.44
C HIS A 91 8.93 -13.45 -0.06
N CYS A 92 8.49 -12.38 0.60
CA CYS A 92 8.77 -11.02 0.19
C CYS A 92 9.74 -10.28 1.11
N HIS A 93 10.01 -10.78 2.32
CA HIS A 93 10.83 -10.10 3.33
C HIS A 93 12.10 -10.86 3.71
N SER A 94 12.56 -11.76 2.83
CA SER A 94 13.79 -12.51 3.05
C SER A 94 14.48 -12.95 1.75
N VAL A 95 15.70 -13.47 1.89
CA VAL A 95 16.47 -14.04 0.79
C VAL A 95 16.47 -15.56 0.84
N ALA A 96 16.27 -16.18 -0.32
CA ALA A 96 16.17 -17.64 -0.51
C ALA A 96 15.19 -18.31 0.50
N PRO A 97 13.94 -17.82 0.57
CA PRO A 97 12.97 -18.27 1.55
C PRO A 97 12.68 -19.77 1.42
N ASN A 98 12.62 -20.43 2.58
CA ASN A 98 12.13 -21.79 2.73
C ASN A 98 11.08 -21.78 3.86
N PRO A 99 9.77 -21.85 3.54
CA PRO A 99 8.71 -21.92 4.56
C PRO A 99 8.81 -23.16 5.48
N GLY A 100 9.33 -24.26 4.91
CA GLY A 100 9.80 -25.45 5.63
C GLY A 100 8.73 -26.29 6.31
N PHE A 101 7.68 -26.71 5.59
CA PHE A 101 6.68 -27.66 6.09
C PHE A 101 7.26 -29.07 6.29
N LEU A 102 7.13 -29.60 7.51
CA LEU A 102 7.54 -30.95 7.92
C LEU A 102 6.30 -31.81 8.19
N GLU A 103 6.25 -32.98 7.53
CA GLU A 103 5.22 -33.99 7.80
C GLU A 103 5.49 -34.74 9.12
N PRO A 104 4.46 -35.27 9.79
CA PRO A 104 4.62 -36.12 10.96
C PRO A 104 5.62 -37.26 10.71
N GLY A 105 6.57 -37.45 11.62
CA GLY A 105 7.57 -38.53 11.53
C GLY A 105 8.69 -38.28 10.51
N SER A 106 8.67 -37.17 9.75
CA SER A 106 9.80 -36.77 8.91
C SER A 106 11.06 -36.50 9.74
N THR A 107 12.23 -36.82 9.20
CA THR A 107 13.53 -36.58 9.85
C THR A 107 14.34 -35.65 8.97
N ARG A 108 14.75 -34.48 9.50
CA ARG A 108 15.62 -33.54 8.79
C ARG A 108 17.00 -33.48 9.43
N ILE A 109 18.03 -33.94 8.70
CA ILE A 109 19.44 -33.81 9.11
C ILE A 109 19.91 -32.38 8.82
N ARG A 110 20.49 -31.75 9.83
CA ARG A 110 20.89 -30.35 9.85
C ARG A 110 22.36 -30.18 9.43
N SER A 111 22.70 -29.11 8.71
CA SER A 111 24.09 -28.77 8.32
C SER A 111 24.78 -28.00 9.46
N ASN A 112 26.01 -28.41 9.81
CA ASN A 112 26.74 -27.98 11.00
C ASN A 112 27.81 -26.88 10.73
N THR A 113 27.62 -26.02 9.72
CA THR A 113 28.75 -25.25 9.11
C THR A 113 28.67 -23.72 9.15
N ALA A 114 27.97 -23.06 10.09
CA ALA A 114 28.04 -21.59 10.20
C ALA A 114 27.89 -21.04 11.62
N ASP A 115 28.55 -19.91 11.88
CA ASP A 115 28.71 -19.20 13.16
C ASP A 115 27.42 -18.94 13.96
N VAL A 116 27.55 -19.02 15.29
CA VAL A 116 26.48 -19.15 16.30
C VAL A 116 25.74 -17.84 16.63
N GLU A 117 26.08 -16.72 15.99
CA GLU A 117 25.63 -15.38 16.41
C GLU A 117 24.26 -14.93 15.88
N PHE A 118 23.63 -15.64 14.94
CA PHE A 118 22.32 -15.26 14.36
C PHE A 118 21.33 -16.44 14.35
N VAL A 119 20.69 -16.72 15.50
CA VAL A 119 19.57 -17.66 15.61
C VAL A 119 18.34 -16.92 16.15
N ILE A 120 17.31 -16.76 15.32
CA ILE A 120 16.02 -16.18 15.74
C ILE A 120 15.14 -17.33 16.24
N PRO A 121 14.71 -17.36 17.52
CA PRO A 121 13.79 -18.40 17.98
C PRO A 121 12.51 -18.40 17.11
N GLY A 122 12.10 -19.55 16.58
CA GLY A 122 10.99 -19.64 15.60
C GLY A 122 11.42 -19.56 14.13
N MET A 123 12.68 -19.22 13.84
CA MET A 123 13.31 -19.29 12.52
C MET A 123 14.68 -19.96 12.64
N GLY A 124 14.84 -21.15 12.07
CA GLY A 124 16.05 -21.92 12.28
C GLY A 124 17.27 -21.45 11.46
N ARG A 125 18.44 -21.44 12.08
CA ARG A 125 19.57 -22.29 11.64
C ARG A 125 19.94 -23.23 12.80
N ALA A 126 19.44 -24.45 12.70
CA ALA A 126 19.88 -25.70 13.33
C ALA A 126 20.82 -25.69 14.56
N SER A 127 20.31 -26.14 15.72
CA SER A 127 21.08 -26.86 16.75
C SER A 127 21.21 -28.37 16.40
N THR A 128 22.01 -29.15 17.12
CA THR A 128 22.28 -30.58 16.84
C THR A 128 21.10 -31.57 17.03
N ASP A 129 19.88 -31.08 17.27
CA ASP A 129 18.74 -31.97 17.52
C ASP A 129 18.08 -32.46 16.23
N THR A 130 17.89 -33.78 16.16
CA THR A 130 17.06 -34.42 15.13
C THR A 130 15.60 -34.05 15.39
N LEU A 131 15.00 -33.22 14.52
CA LEU A 131 13.57 -32.94 14.59
C LEU A 131 12.80 -34.12 13.99
N ARG A 132 11.95 -34.74 14.81
CA ARG A 132 10.90 -35.69 14.41
C ARG A 132 9.59 -35.22 15.03
N PRO A 133 8.85 -34.33 14.36
CA PRO A 133 7.62 -33.83 14.94
C PRO A 133 6.57 -34.95 14.94
N ALA A 134 5.85 -35.12 16.05
CA ALA A 134 4.76 -36.10 16.17
C ALA A 134 3.51 -35.67 15.36
N THR A 135 3.43 -34.39 15.02
CA THR A 135 2.40 -33.76 14.18
C THR A 135 3.07 -32.98 13.04
N ALA A 136 2.29 -32.43 12.10
CA ALA A 136 2.86 -31.50 11.12
C ALA A 136 3.43 -30.26 11.84
N ALA A 137 4.53 -29.71 11.33
CA ALA A 137 5.18 -28.52 11.88
C ALA A 137 5.82 -27.69 10.77
N LEU A 138 5.91 -26.37 10.93
CA LEU A 138 6.72 -25.54 10.04
C LEU A 138 8.10 -25.29 10.65
N TYR A 139 9.11 -25.16 9.80
CA TYR A 139 10.50 -24.84 10.14
C TYR A 139 11.09 -23.92 9.08
N SER A 140 10.87 -22.62 9.24
CA SER A 140 11.36 -21.65 8.25
C SER A 140 12.88 -21.51 8.28
N GLU A 141 13.46 -21.39 7.10
CA GLU A 141 14.87 -21.01 6.90
C GLU A 141 14.98 -19.90 5.86
N VAL A 142 15.91 -18.99 6.11
CA VAL A 142 16.26 -17.91 5.17
C VAL A 142 17.79 -17.81 5.07
N ALA A 143 18.28 -17.33 3.93
CA ALA A 143 19.71 -17.02 3.79
C ALA A 143 20.07 -15.75 4.57
N GLU A 144 19.22 -14.73 4.47
CA GLU A 144 19.35 -13.41 5.07
C GLU A 144 17.96 -12.79 5.27
N LEU A 145 17.83 -11.88 6.25
CA LEU A 145 16.63 -11.09 6.48
C LEU A 145 16.63 -9.78 5.68
N GLY A 146 15.44 -9.32 5.34
CA GLY A 146 15.22 -8.06 4.61
C GLY A 146 15.05 -8.29 3.12
N ILE A 147 15.34 -7.25 2.34
CA ILE A 147 15.66 -7.38 0.92
C ILE A 147 17.15 -7.09 0.77
N SER A 148 17.97 -8.13 0.59
CA SER A 148 19.43 -8.01 0.40
C SER A 148 19.85 -8.33 -1.04
N CYS A 149 21.15 -8.27 -1.32
CA CYS A 149 21.74 -8.36 -2.67
C CYS A 149 21.17 -9.51 -3.50
N GLU A 150 21.14 -10.72 -2.93
CA GLU A 150 20.76 -11.94 -3.66
C GLU A 150 19.25 -12.03 -3.94
N ALA A 151 18.41 -11.20 -3.31
CA ALA A 151 16.98 -11.10 -3.63
C ALA A 151 16.76 -10.64 -5.08
N CYS A 152 17.61 -9.73 -5.56
CA CYS A 152 17.54 -9.15 -6.90
C CYS A 152 18.64 -9.67 -7.85
N HIS A 153 19.77 -10.12 -7.31
CA HIS A 153 20.93 -10.57 -8.10
C HIS A 153 21.05 -12.09 -8.20
N GLY A 154 20.24 -12.84 -7.44
CA GLY A 154 20.31 -14.29 -7.33
C GLY A 154 21.50 -14.77 -6.48
N PRO A 155 21.65 -16.10 -6.29
CA PRO A 155 22.71 -16.65 -5.46
C PRO A 155 24.12 -16.30 -5.96
N ALA A 156 24.92 -15.63 -5.13
CA ALA A 156 26.21 -15.06 -5.48
C ALA A 156 27.41 -15.96 -5.13
N ALA A 157 27.20 -17.16 -4.58
CA ALA A 157 28.29 -18.05 -4.17
C ALA A 157 29.29 -18.36 -5.30
N ALA A 158 28.79 -18.63 -6.51
CA ALA A 158 29.63 -18.85 -7.69
C ALA A 158 30.39 -17.58 -8.11
N HIS A 159 29.73 -16.42 -8.05
CA HIS A 159 30.34 -15.12 -8.32
C HIS A 159 31.46 -14.80 -7.35
N VAL A 160 31.22 -14.93 -6.04
CA VAL A 160 32.23 -14.72 -5.00
C VAL A 160 33.40 -15.69 -5.20
N ALA A 161 33.15 -16.98 -5.43
CA ALA A 161 34.20 -17.95 -5.67
C ALA A 161 35.03 -17.63 -6.93
N HIS A 162 34.39 -17.16 -8.00
CA HIS A 162 35.05 -16.73 -9.22
C HIS A 162 35.98 -15.54 -8.96
N HIS A 163 35.46 -14.50 -8.30
CA HIS A 163 36.16 -13.24 -8.06
C HIS A 163 37.05 -13.22 -6.82
N ARG A 164 37.13 -14.29 -6.03
CA ARG A 164 38.17 -14.42 -4.99
C ARG A 164 39.59 -14.35 -5.58
N ASN A 165 39.77 -14.79 -6.83
CA ASN A 165 41.04 -14.69 -7.54
C ASN A 165 41.27 -13.27 -8.11
N PRO A 166 42.34 -12.54 -7.70
CA PRO A 166 42.63 -11.18 -8.17
C PRO A 166 42.82 -11.07 -9.69
N ALA A 167 43.43 -12.08 -10.33
CA ALA A 167 43.63 -12.08 -11.78
C ALA A 167 42.29 -12.15 -12.52
N ARG A 168 41.34 -12.95 -12.03
CA ARG A 168 39.97 -13.00 -12.59
C ARG A 168 39.26 -11.66 -12.45
N ARG A 169 39.38 -11.00 -11.28
CA ARG A 169 38.83 -9.64 -11.09
C ARG A 169 39.42 -8.64 -12.10
N LEU A 170 40.73 -8.66 -12.30
CA LEU A 170 41.39 -7.78 -13.25
C LEU A 170 40.93 -8.07 -14.69
N ILE A 171 40.86 -9.34 -15.09
CA ILE A 171 40.37 -9.75 -16.41
C ILE A 171 38.93 -9.27 -16.62
N SER A 172 38.05 -9.46 -15.63
CA SER A 172 36.65 -9.01 -15.73
C SER A 172 36.52 -7.49 -15.79
N ARG A 173 37.42 -6.71 -15.17
CA ARG A 173 37.44 -5.23 -15.31
C ARG A 173 37.92 -4.77 -16.68
N LEU A 174 38.83 -5.51 -17.30
CA LEU A 174 39.37 -5.20 -18.63
C LEU A 174 38.46 -5.69 -19.76
N ARG A 175 37.53 -6.60 -19.48
CA ARG A 175 36.54 -7.10 -20.43
C ARG A 175 35.26 -6.28 -20.32
N ASP A 176 34.80 -5.72 -21.44
CA ASP A 176 33.46 -5.14 -21.55
C ASP A 176 32.41 -6.23 -21.83
N ALA A 177 32.27 -7.18 -20.91
CA ALA A 177 31.34 -8.30 -21.02
C ALA A 177 30.53 -8.48 -19.73
N PRO A 178 29.28 -8.98 -19.79
CA PRO A 178 28.52 -9.36 -18.60
C PRO A 178 29.25 -10.41 -17.78
N ASP A 179 29.16 -10.29 -16.46
CA ASP A 179 29.56 -11.36 -15.56
C ASP A 179 28.50 -12.48 -15.63
N PRO A 180 28.83 -13.68 -16.14
CA PRO A 180 27.85 -14.76 -16.27
C PRO A 180 27.53 -15.43 -14.93
N THR A 181 28.24 -15.08 -13.85
CA THR A 181 28.11 -15.73 -12.55
C THR A 181 27.09 -15.06 -11.62
N ILE A 182 26.53 -13.92 -12.01
CA ILE A 182 25.54 -13.19 -11.23
C ILE A 182 24.60 -12.39 -12.14
N VAL A 183 23.34 -12.25 -11.74
CA VAL A 183 22.38 -11.44 -12.50
C VAL A 183 22.63 -9.97 -12.24
N ASN A 184 22.55 -9.16 -13.29
CA ASN A 184 22.47 -7.71 -13.15
C ASN A 184 21.14 -7.26 -13.76
N PRO A 185 20.15 -6.84 -12.93
CA PRO A 185 18.84 -6.42 -13.43
C PRO A 185 18.89 -5.36 -14.54
N ARG A 186 19.88 -4.45 -14.52
CA ARG A 186 20.04 -3.42 -15.56
C ARG A 186 20.43 -3.95 -16.94
N ARG A 187 20.92 -5.20 -17.01
CA ARG A 187 21.32 -5.86 -18.27
C ARG A 187 20.24 -6.79 -18.82
N LEU A 188 19.14 -6.98 -18.08
CA LEU A 188 17.98 -7.73 -18.56
C LEU A 188 17.11 -6.85 -19.44
N ASP A 189 16.26 -7.46 -20.26
CA ASP A 189 15.19 -6.73 -20.93
C ASP A 189 14.14 -6.26 -19.92
N HIS A 190 13.30 -5.30 -20.33
CA HIS A 190 12.33 -4.65 -19.44
C HIS A 190 11.31 -5.59 -18.81
N VAL A 191 10.98 -6.72 -19.45
CA VAL A 191 10.06 -7.71 -18.89
C VAL A 191 10.74 -8.43 -17.74
N ARG A 192 11.89 -9.06 -18.00
CA ARG A 192 12.63 -9.82 -16.98
C ARG A 192 13.13 -8.93 -15.85
N SER A 193 13.59 -7.72 -16.15
CA SER A 193 13.98 -6.76 -15.11
C SER A 193 12.80 -6.38 -14.20
N SER A 194 11.60 -6.18 -14.74
CA SER A 194 10.44 -5.77 -13.94
C SER A 194 9.88 -6.94 -13.13
N GLN A 195 9.94 -8.15 -13.67
CA GLN A 195 9.52 -9.39 -13.00
C GLN A 195 10.32 -9.69 -11.72
N ILE A 196 11.58 -9.25 -11.61
CA ILE A 196 12.34 -9.31 -10.35
C ILE A 196 11.63 -8.53 -9.25
N CYS A 197 11.14 -7.33 -9.54
CA CYS A 197 10.35 -6.53 -8.60
C CYS A 197 8.94 -7.12 -8.40
N GLY A 198 8.33 -7.64 -9.48
CA GLY A 198 7.03 -8.32 -9.45
C GLY A 198 6.99 -9.56 -8.54
N ARG A 199 8.15 -10.15 -8.22
CA ARG A 199 8.27 -11.19 -7.19
C ARG A 199 7.81 -10.71 -5.81
N CYS A 200 7.83 -9.41 -5.52
CA CYS A 200 7.31 -8.89 -4.25
C CYS A 200 6.15 -7.90 -4.46
N HIS A 201 6.32 -6.97 -5.41
CA HIS A 201 5.37 -5.88 -5.67
C HIS A 201 4.21 -6.28 -6.59
N ALA A 202 3.66 -7.48 -6.41
CA ALA A 202 2.52 -7.98 -7.19
C ALA A 202 1.66 -8.94 -6.37
N LEU A 203 0.36 -8.98 -6.68
CA LEU A 203 -0.50 -10.05 -6.23
C LEU A 203 -0.28 -11.21 -7.18
N LYS A 204 0.12 -12.34 -6.63
CA LYS A 204 0.49 -13.52 -7.41
C LYS A 204 0.13 -14.78 -6.67
N MET A 205 -0.17 -15.82 -7.43
CA MET A 205 -0.52 -17.14 -6.92
C MET A 205 0.52 -18.14 -7.43
N PRO A 206 1.18 -18.92 -6.55
CA PRO A 206 2.09 -19.96 -7.02
C PRO A 206 1.33 -21.02 -7.81
N HIS A 207 1.90 -21.50 -8.91
CA HIS A 207 1.29 -22.59 -9.69
C HIS A 207 1.23 -23.91 -8.89
N GLN A 208 2.13 -24.10 -7.92
CA GLN A 208 2.22 -25.29 -7.07
C GLN A 208 2.26 -24.89 -5.59
N LYS A 209 1.09 -24.55 -5.01
CA LYS A 209 0.96 -24.03 -3.65
C LYS A 209 1.49 -25.00 -2.58
N GLU A 210 1.15 -26.28 -2.69
CA GLU A 210 1.57 -27.32 -1.74
C GLU A 210 3.08 -27.52 -1.76
N LYS A 211 3.69 -27.38 -2.94
CA LYS A 211 5.14 -27.48 -3.13
C LYS A 211 5.86 -26.28 -2.53
N LEU A 212 5.33 -25.07 -2.69
CA LEU A 212 5.94 -23.85 -2.15
C LEU A 212 6.08 -23.88 -0.62
N LEU A 213 5.15 -24.53 0.10
CA LEU A 213 5.27 -24.66 1.55
C LEU A 213 6.33 -25.69 1.98
N ARG A 214 6.61 -26.69 1.15
CA ARG A 214 7.54 -27.80 1.45
C ARG A 214 8.96 -27.54 0.94
N GLU A 215 9.06 -26.78 -0.13
CA GLU A 215 10.30 -26.51 -0.86
C GLU A 215 10.67 -25.03 -0.82
N ARG A 216 11.88 -24.71 -1.29
CA ARG A 216 12.33 -23.33 -1.46
C ARG A 216 11.52 -22.65 -2.56
N ASP A 217 11.37 -21.34 -2.44
CA ASP A 217 10.82 -20.52 -3.53
C ASP A 217 11.58 -20.79 -4.84
N PRO A 218 10.87 -21.21 -5.90
CA PRO A 218 11.51 -21.68 -7.12
C PRO A 218 11.99 -20.53 -8.02
N PHE A 219 11.49 -19.30 -7.84
CA PHE A 219 11.86 -18.17 -8.67
C PHE A 219 13.29 -17.69 -8.36
N ARG A 220 14.09 -17.54 -9.41
CA ARG A 220 15.38 -16.86 -9.35
C ARG A 220 15.35 -15.58 -10.19
N PRO A 221 16.03 -14.52 -9.76
CA PRO A 221 16.19 -13.35 -10.62
C PRO A 221 16.71 -13.73 -11.99
N GLY A 222 16.10 -13.19 -13.05
CA GLY A 222 16.38 -13.57 -14.44
C GLY A 222 15.44 -14.62 -15.03
N ASP A 223 14.72 -15.39 -14.20
CA ASP A 223 13.67 -16.31 -14.66
C ASP A 223 12.45 -15.54 -15.19
N ASP A 224 11.57 -16.23 -15.92
CA ASP A 224 10.20 -15.74 -16.11
C ASP A 224 9.42 -15.91 -14.80
N LEU A 225 8.83 -14.83 -14.30
CA LEU A 225 7.97 -14.92 -13.11
C LEU A 225 6.75 -15.83 -13.36
N GLU A 226 6.19 -15.79 -14.58
CA GLU A 226 4.99 -16.55 -14.96
C GLU A 226 5.24 -18.06 -15.08
N ASP A 227 6.49 -18.51 -15.12
CA ASP A 227 6.81 -19.95 -15.05
C ASP A 227 6.56 -20.54 -13.66
N HIS A 228 6.56 -19.68 -12.62
CA HIS A 228 6.47 -20.08 -11.21
C HIS A 228 5.19 -19.57 -10.53
N TYR A 229 4.72 -18.39 -10.94
CA TYR A 229 3.60 -17.68 -10.33
C TYR A 229 2.67 -17.10 -11.38
N ARG A 230 1.37 -17.30 -11.22
CA ARG A 230 0.35 -16.54 -11.94
C ARG A 230 0.20 -15.15 -11.35
N VAL A 231 0.40 -14.11 -12.15
CA VAL A 231 0.11 -12.73 -11.74
C VAL A 231 -1.40 -12.48 -11.77
N VAL A 232 -1.98 -11.94 -10.70
CA VAL A 232 -3.43 -11.72 -10.57
C VAL A 232 -3.78 -10.31 -11.06
N GLY A 233 -4.07 -10.20 -12.35
CA GLY A 233 -4.52 -8.95 -13.00
C GLY A 233 -5.98 -8.57 -12.69
N PHE A 234 -6.42 -7.44 -13.25
CA PHE A 234 -7.79 -6.93 -13.08
C PHE A 234 -8.88 -7.88 -13.61
N ASP A 235 -8.68 -8.45 -14.80
CA ASP A 235 -9.66 -9.35 -15.42
C ASP A 235 -9.50 -10.82 -14.95
N ASP A 236 -8.63 -11.08 -13.98
CA ASP A 236 -8.36 -12.43 -13.51
C ASP A 236 -9.55 -13.00 -12.71
N PRO A 237 -9.99 -14.25 -12.94
CA PRO A 237 -11.05 -14.89 -12.17
C PRO A 237 -10.84 -14.89 -10.66
N VAL A 238 -9.59 -14.98 -10.19
CA VAL A 238 -9.26 -14.91 -8.76
C VAL A 238 -9.62 -13.53 -8.22
N HIS A 239 -9.23 -12.45 -8.91
CA HIS A 239 -9.61 -11.10 -8.52
C HIS A 239 -11.14 -10.90 -8.56
N GLN A 240 -11.81 -11.42 -9.58
CA GLN A 240 -13.28 -11.30 -9.69
C GLN A 240 -13.98 -11.97 -8.51
N GLU A 241 -13.47 -13.11 -8.04
CA GLU A 241 -13.98 -13.78 -6.85
C GLU A 241 -13.68 -13.00 -5.56
N MET A 242 -12.45 -12.50 -5.40
CA MET A 242 -12.09 -11.62 -4.28
C MET A 242 -13.00 -10.38 -4.21
N SER A 243 -13.28 -9.76 -5.36
CA SER A 243 -14.19 -8.61 -5.45
C SER A 243 -15.62 -8.95 -5.04
N ARG A 244 -16.12 -10.16 -5.31
CA ARG A 244 -17.46 -10.59 -4.82
C ARG A 244 -17.50 -10.74 -3.30
N GLN A 245 -16.35 -10.99 -2.69
CA GLN A 245 -16.19 -11.15 -1.24
C GLN A 245 -15.85 -9.84 -0.52
N GLY A 246 -15.78 -8.71 -1.24
CA GLY A 246 -15.51 -7.36 -0.69
C GLY A 246 -14.06 -6.89 -0.83
N SER A 247 -13.15 -7.76 -1.27
CA SER A 247 -11.73 -7.45 -1.53
C SER A 247 -11.55 -6.78 -2.89
N HIS A 248 -11.65 -5.45 -2.92
CA HIS A 248 -11.60 -4.63 -4.13
C HIS A 248 -10.20 -4.06 -4.40
N LEU A 249 -9.31 -4.92 -4.92
CA LEU A 249 -7.89 -4.59 -5.14
C LEU A 249 -7.61 -3.62 -6.30
N TYR A 250 -8.60 -3.39 -7.16
CA TYR A 250 -8.52 -2.49 -8.29
C TYR A 250 -9.71 -1.54 -8.34
N TRP A 251 -9.48 -0.33 -8.84
CA TRP A 251 -10.53 0.55 -9.33
C TRP A 251 -11.22 -0.10 -10.54
N ASN A 252 -12.44 0.32 -10.87
CA ASN A 252 -13.24 -0.21 -11.98
C ASN A 252 -12.58 -0.05 -13.35
N ASP A 253 -11.59 0.84 -13.47
CA ASP A 253 -10.81 1.01 -14.69
C ASP A 253 -9.55 0.11 -14.74
N GLY A 254 -9.33 -0.69 -13.69
CA GLY A 254 -8.22 -1.61 -13.50
C GLY A 254 -6.91 -0.98 -13.02
N SER A 255 -6.91 0.26 -12.52
CA SER A 255 -5.80 0.78 -11.73
C SER A 255 -5.79 0.14 -10.34
N CYS A 256 -4.60 -0.11 -9.76
CA CYS A 256 -4.50 -0.66 -8.41
C CYS A 256 -5.10 0.28 -7.36
N ARG A 257 -5.92 -0.29 -6.48
CA ARG A 257 -6.39 0.34 -5.23
C ARG A 257 -5.46 0.09 -4.07
N LEU A 258 -4.72 -1.00 -4.13
CA LEU A 258 -3.77 -1.48 -3.14
C LEU A 258 -2.36 -0.99 -3.44
N GLY A 259 -1.66 -0.49 -2.43
CA GLY A 259 -0.22 -0.22 -2.50
C GLY A 259 0.67 -1.45 -2.28
N GLY A 260 1.96 -1.33 -2.55
CA GLY A 260 2.90 -2.46 -2.52
C GLY A 260 2.64 -3.48 -3.64
N ARG A 261 1.87 -3.13 -4.68
CA ARG A 261 1.50 -3.98 -5.82
C ARG A 261 1.71 -3.28 -7.17
N GLU A 262 2.68 -2.36 -7.21
CA GLU A 262 2.94 -1.41 -8.29
C GLU A 262 3.24 -2.09 -9.63
N PHE A 263 3.81 -3.30 -9.61
CA PHE A 263 4.09 -4.08 -10.82
C PHE A 263 2.81 -4.32 -11.64
N LEU A 264 1.67 -4.58 -10.99
CA LEU A 264 0.38 -4.79 -11.65
C LEU A 264 -0.05 -3.56 -12.45
N GLY A 265 0.13 -2.37 -11.88
CA GLY A 265 -0.13 -1.11 -12.57
C GLY A 265 0.84 -0.87 -13.71
N GLN A 266 2.14 -1.12 -13.48
CA GLN A 266 3.18 -0.95 -14.49
C GLN A 266 2.92 -1.81 -15.73
N ILE A 267 2.68 -3.11 -15.57
CA ILE A 267 2.47 -4.02 -16.71
C ILE A 267 1.17 -3.72 -17.47
N ALA A 268 0.20 -3.07 -16.84
CA ALA A 268 -1.03 -2.58 -17.48
C ALA A 268 -0.86 -1.21 -18.17
N SER A 269 0.30 -0.56 -18.05
CA SER A 269 0.57 0.75 -18.65
C SER A 269 1.03 0.64 -20.11
N LYS A 270 0.75 1.68 -20.92
CA LYS A 270 1.29 1.78 -22.29
C LYS A 270 2.81 1.95 -22.32
N CYS A 271 3.39 2.54 -21.27
CA CYS A 271 4.84 2.71 -21.14
C CYS A 271 5.57 1.36 -21.05
N TYR A 272 4.91 0.35 -20.48
CA TYR A 272 5.38 -1.04 -20.48
C TYR A 272 4.97 -1.75 -21.78
N THR A 273 3.67 -1.85 -22.08
CA THR A 273 3.14 -2.70 -23.18
C THR A 273 3.50 -2.21 -24.59
N GLN A 274 3.77 -0.92 -24.77
CA GLN A 274 4.15 -0.32 -26.05
C GLN A 274 5.54 0.34 -26.01
N GLY A 275 6.20 0.28 -24.87
CA GLY A 275 7.52 0.86 -24.64
C GLY A 275 8.48 -0.18 -24.10
N LYS A 276 9.47 0.29 -23.34
CA LYS A 276 10.44 -0.57 -22.63
C LYS A 276 10.61 -0.10 -21.19
N MET A 277 9.58 0.52 -20.61
CA MET A 277 9.64 1.00 -19.23
C MET A 277 9.78 -0.19 -18.29
N GLN A 278 10.76 -0.11 -17.39
CA GLN A 278 10.98 -1.04 -16.29
C GLN A 278 11.07 -0.27 -14.97
N CYS A 279 11.07 -0.96 -13.83
CA CYS A 279 11.17 -0.30 -12.52
C CYS A 279 12.42 0.59 -12.44
N LEU A 280 13.54 0.09 -12.96
CA LEU A 280 14.83 0.79 -13.01
C LEU A 280 14.88 1.93 -14.04
N SER A 281 13.81 2.20 -14.78
CA SER A 281 13.69 3.44 -15.57
C SER A 281 13.48 4.68 -14.68
N CYS A 282 13.01 4.48 -13.44
CA CYS A 282 12.76 5.54 -12.47
C CYS A 282 13.51 5.31 -11.14
N HIS A 283 13.55 4.07 -10.67
CA HIS A 283 14.10 3.70 -9.38
C HIS A 283 15.59 3.32 -9.44
N ALA A 284 16.31 3.57 -8.35
CA ALA A 284 17.63 3.02 -8.08
C ALA A 284 17.59 2.23 -6.78
N MET A 285 18.09 0.99 -6.81
CA MET A 285 18.09 0.12 -5.63
C MET A 285 19.30 0.34 -4.73
N HIS A 286 20.31 1.06 -5.23
CA HIS A 286 21.54 1.38 -4.52
C HIS A 286 21.78 2.89 -4.60
N ASP A 287 22.33 3.48 -3.54
CA ASP A 287 22.74 4.88 -3.48
C ASP A 287 21.61 5.90 -3.78
N SER A 288 20.37 5.54 -3.45
CA SER A 288 19.21 6.43 -3.46
C SER A 288 18.72 6.71 -2.04
N ASP A 289 17.88 7.71 -1.91
CA ASP A 289 17.03 7.84 -0.73
C ASP A 289 16.18 6.58 -0.57
N PRO A 290 16.10 5.99 0.63
CA PRO A 290 15.30 4.79 0.86
C PRO A 290 13.80 5.07 0.76
N ASN A 291 13.35 6.32 0.86
CA ASN A 291 11.98 6.69 0.56
C ASN A 291 11.77 6.75 -0.97
N ASP A 292 10.77 6.01 -1.45
CA ASP A 292 10.43 5.78 -2.86
C ASP A 292 11.54 5.14 -3.72
N GLN A 293 12.81 5.18 -3.30
CA GLN A 293 13.96 4.69 -4.06
C GLN A 293 14.05 5.28 -5.47
N LEU A 294 13.57 6.51 -5.65
CA LEU A 294 13.68 7.22 -6.93
C LEU A 294 15.11 7.73 -7.12
N THR A 295 15.65 7.56 -8.32
CA THR A 295 16.86 8.27 -8.72
C THR A 295 16.61 9.78 -8.64
N VAL A 296 17.66 10.56 -8.33
CA VAL A 296 17.53 12.01 -8.07
C VAL A 296 16.83 12.74 -9.22
N GLU A 297 17.17 12.41 -10.47
CA GLU A 297 16.55 13.02 -11.66
C GLU A 297 15.07 12.65 -11.81
N MET A 298 14.66 11.47 -11.34
CA MET A 298 13.32 10.93 -11.54
C MET A 298 12.33 11.33 -10.43
N ARG A 299 12.77 12.14 -9.47
CA ARG A 299 11.88 12.83 -8.52
C ARG A 299 11.00 13.89 -9.19
N GLY A 300 11.38 14.34 -10.39
CA GLY A 300 10.63 15.30 -11.19
C GLY A 300 10.30 14.76 -12.58
N ASP A 301 9.75 15.63 -13.43
CA ASP A 301 9.18 15.24 -14.73
C ASP A 301 10.19 14.65 -15.72
N ARG A 302 11.49 14.69 -15.41
CA ARG A 302 12.51 14.01 -16.20
C ARG A 302 12.16 12.54 -16.40
N ALA A 303 11.55 11.88 -15.42
CA ALA A 303 11.05 10.50 -15.53
C ALA A 303 10.19 10.26 -16.77
N CYS A 304 9.26 11.17 -17.05
CA CYS A 304 8.39 11.10 -18.21
C CYS A 304 9.11 11.59 -19.47
N LEU A 305 9.90 12.66 -19.35
CA LEU A 305 10.59 13.32 -20.47
C LEU A 305 11.74 12.50 -21.07
N GLN A 306 12.11 11.36 -20.47
CA GLN A 306 13.00 10.36 -21.11
C GLN A 306 12.44 9.92 -22.47
N CYS A 307 11.13 9.70 -22.54
CA CYS A 307 10.43 9.28 -23.76
C CYS A 307 9.53 10.40 -24.32
N HIS A 308 8.97 11.25 -23.46
CA HIS A 308 8.03 12.32 -23.81
C HIS A 308 8.73 13.67 -24.02
N THR A 309 9.83 13.69 -24.77
CA THR A 309 10.72 14.87 -24.96
C THR A 309 10.01 16.12 -25.49
N GLY A 310 8.85 15.95 -26.12
CA GLY A 310 8.03 17.04 -26.65
C GLY A 310 7.30 17.88 -25.62
N PHE A 311 7.14 17.45 -24.38
CA PHE A 311 6.34 18.15 -23.39
C PHE A 311 7.17 19.06 -22.48
N THR A 312 7.93 19.96 -23.11
CA THR A 312 8.82 20.92 -22.44
C THR A 312 8.52 22.36 -22.89
N GLY A 313 8.98 23.35 -22.11
CA GLY A 313 8.79 24.77 -22.44
C GLY A 313 7.31 25.15 -22.57
N SER A 314 6.96 25.88 -23.64
CA SER A 314 5.57 26.29 -23.91
C SER A 314 4.62 25.13 -24.16
N ARG A 315 5.11 23.98 -24.67
CA ARG A 315 4.27 22.79 -24.87
C ARG A 315 3.83 22.17 -23.54
N LEU A 316 4.63 22.32 -22.48
CA LEU A 316 4.24 21.88 -21.14
C LEU A 316 3.01 22.64 -20.67
N THR A 317 3.04 23.97 -20.68
CA THR A 317 1.94 24.80 -20.19
C THR A 317 0.72 24.75 -21.11
N GLN A 318 0.91 24.57 -22.42
CA GLN A 318 -0.19 24.29 -23.34
C GLN A 318 -0.85 22.94 -23.06
N HIS A 319 -0.07 21.93 -22.66
CA HIS A 319 -0.61 20.61 -22.35
C HIS A 319 -1.28 20.59 -20.97
N THR A 320 -0.64 21.12 -19.94
CA THR A 320 -1.11 21.02 -18.55
C THR A 320 -2.15 22.08 -18.21
N HIS A 321 -2.20 23.18 -18.97
CA HIS A 321 -2.99 24.38 -18.69
C HIS A 321 -2.66 25.05 -17.35
N HIS A 322 -1.47 24.78 -16.81
CA HIS A 322 -0.94 25.37 -15.59
C HIS A 322 0.32 26.18 -15.87
N ALA A 323 0.70 27.07 -14.95
CA ALA A 323 2.01 27.71 -14.98
C ALA A 323 3.11 26.64 -14.93
N GLY A 324 4.19 26.82 -15.71
CA GLY A 324 5.21 25.77 -15.86
C GLY A 324 5.93 25.39 -14.56
N SER A 325 6.01 26.32 -13.61
CA SER A 325 6.61 26.10 -12.29
C SER A 325 5.64 25.56 -11.24
N SER A 326 4.34 25.50 -11.52
CA SER A 326 3.36 25.05 -10.52
C SER A 326 3.31 23.52 -10.43
N THR A 327 2.82 23.03 -9.30
CA THR A 327 2.59 21.60 -9.06
C THR A 327 1.61 20.97 -10.06
N GLY A 328 0.72 21.77 -10.66
CA GLY A 328 -0.19 21.33 -11.73
C GLY A 328 0.50 21.05 -13.07
N SER A 329 1.76 21.49 -13.24
CA SER A 329 2.59 21.13 -14.41
C SER A 329 3.46 19.89 -14.17
N ARG A 330 3.36 19.22 -13.01
CA ARG A 330 4.04 17.95 -12.76
C ARG A 330 3.30 16.79 -13.43
N CYS A 331 3.95 16.11 -14.37
CA CYS A 331 3.41 14.95 -15.07
C CYS A 331 2.87 13.89 -14.09
N TYR A 332 3.61 13.63 -13.02
CA TYR A 332 3.23 12.73 -11.94
C TYR A 332 1.86 13.02 -11.35
N ASN A 333 1.52 14.28 -11.11
CA ASN A 333 0.29 14.64 -10.40
C ASN A 333 -0.96 14.34 -11.22
N CYS A 334 -0.88 14.36 -12.55
CA CYS A 334 -2.00 14.03 -13.42
C CYS A 334 -1.97 12.56 -13.88
N HIS A 335 -0.79 12.03 -14.21
CA HIS A 335 -0.67 10.72 -14.85
C HIS A 335 -0.39 9.56 -13.90
N MET A 336 0.03 9.86 -12.67
CA MET A 336 0.27 8.92 -11.58
C MET A 336 -0.31 9.45 -10.26
N PRO A 337 -1.62 9.78 -10.21
CA PRO A 337 -2.22 10.37 -9.02
C PRO A 337 -2.15 9.44 -7.81
N HIS A 338 -2.13 10.02 -6.60
CA HIS A 338 -2.16 9.24 -5.36
C HIS A 338 -3.56 8.66 -5.18
N THR A 339 -3.75 7.40 -5.55
CA THR A 339 -5.07 6.75 -5.57
C THR A 339 -4.98 5.29 -5.16
N SER A 340 -3.83 4.81 -4.71
CA SER A 340 -3.73 3.51 -4.05
C SER A 340 -3.54 3.76 -2.55
N TYR A 341 -4.23 2.99 -1.72
CA TYR A 341 -4.11 3.06 -0.27
C TYR A 341 -3.04 2.08 0.21
N ALA A 342 -2.19 2.52 1.15
CA ALA A 342 -1.33 1.66 1.95
C ALA A 342 -0.85 2.40 3.21
N LEU A 343 -0.81 1.73 4.36
CA LEU A 343 -0.20 2.23 5.60
C LEU A 343 -0.71 3.60 6.04
N PHE A 344 -2.03 3.82 6.02
CA PHE A 344 -2.67 5.13 6.27
C PHE A 344 -2.31 6.26 5.28
N THR A 345 -1.67 5.93 4.15
CA THR A 345 -1.26 6.90 3.13
C THR A 345 -1.94 6.65 1.79
N ALA A 346 -1.90 7.67 0.93
CA ALA A 346 -2.21 7.54 -0.48
C ALA A 346 -0.90 7.50 -1.28
N ILE A 347 -0.68 6.43 -2.03
CA ILE A 347 0.49 6.24 -2.89
C ILE A 347 0.12 6.39 -4.37
N ARG A 348 1.14 6.68 -5.19
CA ARG A 348 0.95 6.87 -6.64
C ARG A 348 0.62 5.57 -7.34
N ILE A 349 -0.38 5.62 -8.23
CA ILE A 349 -0.62 4.51 -9.14
C ILE A 349 0.48 4.39 -10.19
N HIS A 350 0.85 3.15 -10.51
CA HIS A 350 1.83 2.82 -11.55
C HIS A 350 1.20 2.44 -12.89
N ARG A 351 -0.14 2.42 -12.98
CA ARG A 351 -0.86 2.41 -14.26
C ARG A 351 -0.89 3.81 -14.84
N ILE A 352 0.23 4.21 -15.44
CA ILE A 352 0.40 5.54 -16.04
C ILE A 352 -0.65 5.75 -17.13
N LYS A 353 -1.55 6.71 -16.91
CA LYS A 353 -2.69 6.97 -17.78
C LYS A 353 -3.11 8.44 -17.75
N SER A 354 -3.93 8.87 -18.69
CA SER A 354 -4.51 10.22 -18.66
C SER A 354 -5.67 10.31 -17.66
N PRO A 355 -5.91 11.47 -17.04
CA PRO A 355 -7.06 11.69 -16.17
C PRO A 355 -8.39 11.41 -16.87
N GLU A 356 -9.35 10.89 -16.10
CA GLU A 356 -10.72 10.61 -16.53
C GLU A 356 -11.70 11.06 -15.44
N VAL A 357 -12.84 11.62 -15.83
CA VAL A 357 -13.91 12.01 -14.91
C VAL A 357 -14.88 10.85 -14.79
N LEU A 358 -14.98 10.28 -13.59
CA LEU A 358 -15.91 9.20 -13.27
C LEU A 358 -16.97 9.69 -12.27
N PRO A 359 -18.23 9.24 -12.35
CA PRO A 359 -19.23 9.52 -11.33
C PRO A 359 -18.82 8.92 -9.99
N VAL A 360 -19.33 9.48 -8.89
CA VAL A 360 -19.06 8.97 -7.53
C VAL A 360 -19.87 7.69 -7.33
N ARG A 361 -19.19 6.57 -7.52
CA ARG A 361 -19.73 5.21 -7.36
C ARG A 361 -18.68 4.32 -6.71
N HIS A 362 -19.11 3.19 -6.15
CA HIS A 362 -18.21 2.15 -5.67
C HIS A 362 -17.17 1.76 -6.69
N ALA A 363 -15.93 1.71 -6.25
CA ALA A 363 -14.78 1.37 -7.09
C ALA A 363 -14.51 2.33 -8.26
N ALA A 364 -15.17 3.50 -8.33
CA ALA A 364 -14.78 4.54 -9.28
C ALA A 364 -13.58 5.34 -8.75
N GLN A 365 -12.52 5.44 -9.55
CA GLN A 365 -11.31 6.15 -9.13
C GLN A 365 -11.55 7.67 -9.05
N PRO A 366 -11.12 8.33 -7.95
CA PRO A 366 -11.03 9.78 -7.91
C PRO A 366 -10.13 10.34 -9.00
N ASN A 367 -10.59 11.36 -9.72
CA ASN A 367 -9.83 11.92 -10.84
C ASN A 367 -8.72 12.88 -10.36
N ALA A 368 -7.61 12.91 -11.08
CA ALA A 368 -6.42 13.67 -10.69
C ALA A 368 -6.65 15.19 -10.58
N CYS A 369 -7.59 15.77 -11.34
CA CYS A 369 -7.86 17.21 -11.28
C CYS A 369 -8.51 17.59 -9.94
N ASN A 370 -9.56 16.85 -9.56
CA ASN A 370 -10.27 17.09 -8.30
C ASN A 370 -9.50 16.60 -7.07
N LEU A 371 -8.46 15.79 -7.22
CA LEU A 371 -7.54 15.46 -6.12
C LEU A 371 -6.63 16.64 -5.72
N CYS A 372 -6.44 17.62 -6.60
CA CYS A 372 -5.90 18.94 -6.23
C CYS A 372 -7.04 19.93 -5.92
N HIS A 373 -8.04 20.00 -6.82
CA HIS A 373 -9.18 20.92 -6.74
C HIS A 373 -10.39 20.22 -6.08
N LEU A 374 -10.19 19.78 -4.84
CA LEU A 374 -11.21 19.08 -4.05
C LEU A 374 -12.46 19.94 -3.84
N ASP A 375 -12.31 21.26 -3.89
CA ASP A 375 -13.32 22.30 -3.75
C ASP A 375 -14.16 22.53 -5.02
N LYS A 376 -13.85 21.86 -6.13
CA LYS A 376 -14.58 21.97 -7.40
C LYS A 376 -15.41 20.73 -7.67
N SER A 377 -16.54 20.90 -8.39
CA SER A 377 -17.41 19.78 -8.77
C SER A 377 -16.80 18.90 -9.87
N LEU A 378 -17.38 17.72 -10.08
CA LEU A 378 -17.00 16.87 -11.22
C LEU A 378 -17.36 17.53 -12.55
N GLU A 379 -18.44 18.32 -12.58
CA GLU A 379 -18.83 19.05 -13.79
C GLU A 379 -17.84 20.16 -14.16
N TRP A 380 -17.21 20.80 -13.18
CA TRP A 380 -16.11 21.72 -13.43
C TRP A 380 -14.98 21.01 -14.19
N THR A 381 -14.60 19.80 -13.76
CA THR A 381 -13.57 19.01 -14.43
C THR A 381 -14.03 18.53 -15.80
N ASN A 382 -15.26 18.04 -15.95
CA ASN A 382 -15.85 17.68 -17.25
C ASN A 382 -15.68 18.80 -18.28
N LYS A 383 -16.08 20.03 -17.92
CA LYS A 383 -15.99 21.21 -18.79
C LYS A 383 -14.54 21.51 -19.18
N ARG A 384 -13.58 21.36 -18.25
CA ARG A 384 -12.16 21.56 -18.55
C ARG A 384 -11.60 20.47 -19.43
N MET A 385 -11.89 19.20 -19.14
CA MET A 385 -11.42 18.07 -19.96
C MET A 385 -11.97 18.12 -21.39
N ALA A 386 -13.24 18.53 -21.55
CA ALA A 386 -13.84 18.74 -22.86
C ALA A 386 -13.20 19.91 -23.61
N ARG A 387 -13.05 21.06 -22.96
CA ARG A 387 -12.47 22.27 -23.57
C ARG A 387 -10.99 22.10 -23.95
N TRP A 388 -10.21 21.46 -23.08
CA TRP A 388 -8.75 21.37 -23.22
C TRP A 388 -8.30 20.20 -24.08
N TYR A 389 -8.97 19.05 -23.95
CA TYR A 389 -8.52 17.79 -24.55
C TYR A 389 -9.56 17.15 -25.48
N GLY A 390 -10.70 17.81 -25.72
CA GLY A 390 -11.77 17.28 -26.56
C GLY A 390 -12.42 16.01 -26.00
N ARG A 391 -12.31 15.74 -24.70
CA ARG A 391 -12.93 14.56 -24.09
C ARG A 391 -14.44 14.68 -24.07
N LYS A 392 -15.13 13.59 -24.39
CA LYS A 392 -16.59 13.49 -24.22
C LYS A 392 -16.92 13.63 -22.72
N PRO A 393 -17.78 14.58 -22.32
CA PRO A 393 -18.20 14.72 -20.94
C PRO A 393 -18.88 13.44 -20.43
N THR A 394 -18.57 13.07 -19.20
CA THR A 394 -19.24 11.98 -18.48
C THR A 394 -20.61 12.45 -18.01
N GLN A 395 -21.62 11.58 -18.08
CA GLN A 395 -22.93 11.89 -17.50
C GLN A 395 -22.86 11.88 -15.98
N LEU A 396 -23.26 12.99 -15.37
CA LEU A 396 -23.24 13.21 -13.93
C LEU A 396 -24.65 13.45 -13.41
N ASP A 397 -24.92 13.05 -12.17
CA ASP A 397 -26.14 13.41 -11.45
C ASP A 397 -26.16 14.89 -11.03
N GLU A 398 -27.23 15.36 -10.39
CA GLU A 398 -27.34 16.77 -9.96
C GLU A 398 -26.29 17.15 -8.91
N GLU A 399 -26.09 16.29 -7.91
CA GLU A 399 -25.13 16.53 -6.83
C GLU A 399 -23.70 16.57 -7.34
N GLU A 400 -23.34 15.68 -8.27
CA GLU A 400 -22.04 15.61 -8.95
C GLU A 400 -21.74 16.84 -9.81
N ARG A 401 -22.80 17.50 -10.32
CA ARG A 401 -22.65 18.76 -11.07
C ARG A 401 -22.45 19.96 -10.17
N GLU A 402 -23.13 19.98 -9.03
CA GLU A 402 -23.21 21.13 -8.14
C GLU A 402 -22.14 21.12 -7.04
N LEU A 403 -22.02 20.01 -6.32
CA LEU A 403 -21.21 19.92 -5.13
C LEU A 403 -19.75 19.65 -5.46
N ALA A 404 -18.87 20.14 -4.59
CA ALA A 404 -17.45 19.86 -4.67
C ALA A 404 -17.18 18.35 -4.60
N ALA A 405 -16.29 17.85 -5.46
CA ALA A 405 -15.97 16.43 -5.54
C ALA A 405 -15.40 15.90 -4.21
N GLY A 406 -14.63 16.72 -3.48
CA GLY A 406 -14.14 16.38 -2.14
C GLY A 406 -15.27 16.14 -1.13
N VAL A 407 -16.34 16.94 -1.18
CA VAL A 407 -17.54 16.74 -0.34
C VAL A 407 -18.19 15.39 -0.66
N LEU A 408 -18.40 15.10 -1.94
CA LEU A 408 -19.05 13.87 -2.37
C LEU A 408 -18.21 12.63 -2.05
N TRP A 409 -16.90 12.66 -2.30
CA TRP A 409 -16.02 11.53 -2.00
C TRP A 409 -15.90 11.27 -0.51
N MET A 410 -15.79 12.31 0.33
CA MET A 410 -15.70 12.14 1.79
C MET A 410 -17.02 11.75 2.44
N LEU A 411 -18.17 12.21 1.93
CA LEU A 411 -19.45 11.97 2.60
C LEU A 411 -20.31 10.87 1.96
N ARG A 412 -20.22 10.65 0.65
CA ARG A 412 -21.05 9.67 -0.07
C ARG A 412 -20.22 8.52 -0.69
N GLY A 413 -18.93 8.72 -0.92
CA GLY A 413 -18.05 7.73 -1.53
C GLY A 413 -17.84 6.48 -0.69
N ASP A 414 -17.28 5.42 -1.30
CA ASP A 414 -16.84 4.22 -0.59
C ASP A 414 -15.63 4.50 0.31
N ALA A 415 -15.26 3.54 1.16
CA ALA A 415 -14.21 3.75 2.16
C ALA A 415 -12.87 4.18 1.54
N ALA A 416 -12.52 3.68 0.35
CA ALA A 416 -11.27 4.05 -0.32
C ALA A 416 -11.35 5.47 -0.87
N GLN A 417 -12.49 5.86 -1.45
CA GLN A 417 -12.72 7.24 -1.87
C GLN A 417 -12.65 8.21 -0.68
N ARG A 418 -13.23 7.85 0.47
CA ARG A 418 -13.16 8.66 1.71
C ARG A 418 -11.73 8.79 2.21
N ALA A 419 -10.98 7.69 2.33
CA ALA A 419 -9.58 7.69 2.75
C ALA A 419 -8.70 8.54 1.82
N ILE A 420 -8.80 8.33 0.51
CA ILE A 420 -8.00 9.06 -0.49
C ILE A 420 -8.36 10.55 -0.48
N ALA A 421 -9.65 10.91 -0.49
CA ALA A 421 -10.06 12.31 -0.48
C ALA A 421 -9.64 13.02 0.82
N ALA A 422 -9.82 12.37 1.98
CA ALA A 422 -9.38 12.89 3.26
C ALA A 422 -7.87 13.13 3.29
N TRP A 423 -7.06 12.16 2.83
CA TRP A 423 -5.60 12.30 2.75
C TRP A 423 -5.19 13.49 1.87
N HIS A 424 -5.88 13.70 0.74
CA HIS A 424 -5.56 14.82 -0.15
C HIS A 424 -5.85 16.19 0.48
N THR A 425 -6.69 16.29 1.52
CA THR A 425 -6.90 17.58 2.20
C THR A 425 -5.63 18.13 2.87
N GLY A 426 -4.69 17.26 3.29
CA GLY A 426 -3.38 17.66 3.81
C GLY A 426 -2.25 17.63 2.78
N TRP A 427 -2.51 17.13 1.57
CA TRP A 427 -1.49 17.05 0.52
C TRP A 427 -1.17 18.44 -0.04
N GLU A 428 0.10 18.85 0.04
CA GLU A 428 0.53 20.22 -0.23
C GLU A 428 0.05 20.80 -1.59
N PRO A 429 0.14 20.09 -2.74
CA PRO A 429 -0.44 20.57 -4.00
C PRO A 429 -1.96 20.83 -3.96
N ALA A 430 -2.72 20.02 -3.22
CA ALA A 430 -4.15 20.24 -3.05
C ALA A 430 -4.42 21.46 -2.17
N ARG A 431 -3.68 21.62 -1.06
CA ARG A 431 -3.75 22.81 -0.19
C ARG A 431 -3.50 24.09 -0.98
N GLN A 432 -2.48 24.11 -1.83
CA GLN A 432 -2.18 25.26 -2.69
C GLN A 432 -3.31 25.53 -3.70
N ALA A 433 -3.90 24.48 -4.26
CA ALA A 433 -4.98 24.58 -5.24
C ALA A 433 -6.32 25.04 -4.64
N THR A 434 -6.59 24.71 -3.38
CA THR A 434 -7.82 25.11 -2.67
C THR A 434 -7.64 26.37 -1.82
N GLY A 435 -6.42 26.90 -1.68
CA GLY A 435 -6.14 28.05 -0.82
C GLY A 435 -6.08 27.71 0.69
N GLY A 436 -5.75 26.46 1.01
CA GLY A 436 -5.74 25.89 2.37
C GLY A 436 -6.78 24.78 2.55
N SER A 437 -6.82 24.15 3.72
CA SER A 437 -7.69 22.99 4.00
C SER A 437 -8.78 23.25 5.02
N ASP A 438 -8.93 24.48 5.51
CA ASP A 438 -9.93 24.82 6.53
C ASP A 438 -11.37 24.50 6.07
N TRP A 439 -11.64 24.63 4.76
CA TRP A 439 -12.92 24.23 4.16
C TRP A 439 -13.28 22.75 4.40
N ALA A 440 -12.29 21.88 4.62
CA ALA A 440 -12.49 20.46 4.83
C ALA A 440 -12.71 20.09 6.32
N VAL A 441 -12.48 20.99 7.28
CA VAL A 441 -12.63 20.72 8.72
C VAL A 441 -13.96 20.05 9.09
N PRO A 442 -15.15 20.56 8.71
CA PRO A 442 -16.41 19.91 9.08
C PRO A 442 -16.58 18.53 8.42
N LEU A 443 -15.91 18.27 7.30
CA LEU A 443 -15.93 16.97 6.61
C LEU A 443 -14.99 15.98 7.29
N LEU A 444 -13.77 16.40 7.61
CA LEU A 444 -12.80 15.60 8.36
C LEU A 444 -13.32 15.27 9.77
N ALA A 445 -13.98 16.23 10.43
CA ALA A 445 -14.64 16.00 11.72
C ALA A 445 -15.66 14.87 11.61
N ARG A 446 -16.49 14.88 10.56
CA ARG A 446 -17.47 13.81 10.31
C ARG A 446 -16.80 12.45 10.10
N LEU A 447 -15.65 12.42 9.44
CA LEU A 447 -14.88 11.21 9.22
C LEU A 447 -14.26 10.63 10.50
N LEU A 448 -14.21 11.35 11.62
CA LEU A 448 -13.85 10.79 12.93
C LEU A 448 -14.88 9.75 13.43
N GLU A 449 -16.04 9.64 12.79
CA GLU A 449 -17.05 8.62 13.08
C GLU A 449 -17.15 7.53 11.99
N ASP A 450 -16.22 7.48 11.05
CA ASP A 450 -16.23 6.46 9.99
C ASP A 450 -16.18 5.03 10.56
N THR A 451 -16.71 4.06 9.83
CA THR A 451 -16.65 2.64 10.24
C THR A 451 -15.29 2.00 9.97
N TYR A 452 -14.39 2.72 9.30
CA TYR A 452 -13.04 2.28 8.97
C TYR A 452 -12.00 3.02 9.81
N SER A 453 -11.22 2.28 10.60
CA SER A 453 -10.15 2.82 11.46
C SER A 453 -9.15 3.68 10.68
N ALA A 454 -8.77 3.22 9.49
CA ALA A 454 -7.89 3.96 8.59
C ALA A 454 -8.44 5.34 8.17
N VAL A 455 -9.73 5.44 7.85
CA VAL A 455 -10.35 6.71 7.48
C VAL A 455 -10.34 7.68 8.67
N ARG A 456 -10.64 7.17 9.87
CA ARG A 456 -10.61 7.97 11.11
C ARG A 456 -9.21 8.47 11.44
N PHE A 457 -8.19 7.62 11.30
CA PHE A 457 -6.80 7.98 11.52
C PHE A 457 -6.36 9.09 10.55
N ILE A 458 -6.62 8.92 9.25
CA ILE A 458 -6.30 9.92 8.22
C ILE A 458 -7.01 11.25 8.52
N ALA A 459 -8.28 11.21 8.89
CA ALA A 459 -9.04 12.41 9.21
C ALA A 459 -8.46 13.16 10.41
N TRP A 460 -8.14 12.44 11.48
CA TRP A 460 -7.49 13.00 12.67
C TRP A 460 -6.12 13.60 12.35
N GLN A 461 -5.27 12.91 11.60
CA GLN A 461 -3.97 13.42 11.17
C GLN A 461 -4.09 14.74 10.41
N ASN A 462 -5.04 14.83 9.48
CA ASN A 462 -5.26 16.05 8.71
C ASN A 462 -5.86 17.18 9.55
N LEU A 463 -6.74 16.88 10.52
CA LEU A 463 -7.22 17.88 11.47
C LEU A 463 -6.08 18.42 12.34
N LYS A 464 -5.26 17.54 12.92
CA LYS A 464 -4.12 17.91 13.77
C LYS A 464 -3.08 18.79 13.07
N ALA A 465 -2.99 18.72 11.74
CA ALA A 465 -2.13 19.56 10.94
C ALA A 465 -2.69 20.98 10.66
N LEU A 466 -3.92 21.27 11.09
CA LEU A 466 -4.58 22.57 10.90
C LEU A 466 -4.48 23.47 12.13
N PRO A 467 -4.38 24.79 11.94
CA PRO A 467 -4.35 25.74 13.05
C PRO A 467 -5.55 25.60 13.97
N GLY A 468 -5.31 25.50 15.28
CA GLY A 468 -6.33 25.38 16.32
C GLY A 468 -6.70 23.95 16.71
N TYR A 469 -6.14 22.94 16.04
CA TYR A 469 -6.42 21.52 16.29
C TYR A 469 -5.16 20.69 16.59
N GLU A 470 -4.00 21.33 16.76
CA GLU A 470 -2.70 20.67 16.96
C GLU A 470 -2.69 19.73 18.19
N GLU A 471 -3.47 20.09 19.22
CA GLU A 471 -3.63 19.37 20.47
C GLU A 471 -4.92 18.54 20.51
N LEU A 472 -5.54 18.25 19.37
CA LEU A 472 -6.75 17.41 19.30
C LEU A 472 -6.42 15.98 19.75
N GLU A 473 -6.74 15.68 21.00
CA GLU A 473 -6.67 14.32 21.54
C GLU A 473 -7.75 13.44 20.90
N TYR A 474 -7.32 12.35 20.27
CA TYR A 474 -8.23 11.43 19.62
C TYR A 474 -7.65 10.01 19.60
N ASN A 475 -8.47 9.03 19.98
CA ASN A 475 -8.15 7.62 19.81
C ASN A 475 -9.00 7.06 18.68
N PHE A 476 -8.37 6.84 17.52
CA PHE A 476 -9.07 6.38 16.33
C PHE A 476 -9.64 4.97 16.48
N VAL A 477 -9.12 4.12 17.37
CA VAL A 477 -9.69 2.79 17.70
C VAL A 477 -10.50 2.81 19.00
N GLY A 478 -10.72 4.00 19.58
CA GLY A 478 -11.46 4.18 20.82
C GLY A 478 -12.97 4.01 20.65
N PRO A 479 -13.74 3.86 21.74
CA PRO A 479 -15.18 3.61 21.67
C PRO A 479 -15.94 4.78 21.04
N LYS A 480 -17.00 4.46 20.28
CA LYS A 480 -17.80 5.43 19.52
C LYS A 480 -18.19 6.70 20.29
N PRO A 481 -18.68 6.68 21.55
CA PRO A 481 -19.04 7.90 22.28
C PRO A 481 -17.89 8.91 22.42
N ARG A 482 -16.65 8.44 22.60
CA ARG A 482 -15.47 9.34 22.64
C ARG A 482 -15.16 9.93 21.26
N ARG A 483 -15.34 9.13 20.21
CA ARG A 483 -15.17 9.60 18.82
C ARG A 483 -16.21 10.65 18.44
N SER A 484 -17.48 10.42 18.81
CA SER A 484 -18.57 11.37 18.62
C SER A 484 -18.32 12.69 19.36
N ALA A 485 -17.85 12.63 20.62
CA ALA A 485 -17.51 13.83 21.38
C ALA A 485 -16.39 14.67 20.72
N ALA A 486 -15.36 14.01 20.18
CA ALA A 486 -14.29 14.71 19.45
C ALA A 486 -14.80 15.37 18.16
N MET A 487 -15.63 14.66 17.38
CA MET A 487 -16.30 15.25 16.21
C MET A 487 -17.12 16.48 16.60
N GLU A 488 -17.96 16.38 17.64
CA GLU A 488 -18.82 17.46 18.09
C GLU A 488 -18.02 18.68 18.57
N SER A 489 -16.90 18.47 19.27
CA SER A 489 -15.98 19.53 19.66
C SER A 489 -15.42 20.25 18.44
N VAL A 490 -14.85 19.52 17.48
CA VAL A 490 -14.26 20.12 16.27
C VAL A 490 -15.29 20.92 15.47
N ILE A 491 -16.50 20.38 15.30
CA ILE A 491 -17.61 21.07 14.62
C ILE A 491 -18.04 22.32 15.40
N GLY A 492 -18.11 22.24 16.73
CA GLY A 492 -18.45 23.37 17.60
C GLY A 492 -17.44 24.50 17.48
N ASP A 493 -16.15 24.18 17.58
CA ASP A 493 -15.05 25.13 17.50
C ASP A 493 -15.04 25.82 16.12
N TRP A 494 -15.14 25.04 15.05
CA TRP A 494 -15.16 25.55 13.68
C TRP A 494 -16.32 26.51 13.44
N ARG A 495 -17.52 26.19 13.95
CA ARG A 495 -18.70 27.05 13.85
C ARG A 495 -18.54 28.34 14.64
N SER A 496 -17.92 28.29 15.81
CA SER A 496 -17.74 29.46 16.67
C SER A 496 -16.72 30.45 16.11
N GLY A 497 -15.72 29.94 15.39
CA GLY A 497 -14.60 30.72 14.87
C GLY A 497 -14.84 31.37 13.49
N ARG A 498 -15.99 31.12 12.84
CA ARG A 498 -16.22 31.53 11.44
C ARG A 498 -17.54 32.25 11.22
N THR A 499 -17.47 33.34 10.45
CA THR A 499 -18.64 34.11 10.00
C THR A 499 -18.97 33.85 8.53
N ASP A 500 -18.00 33.39 7.74
CA ASP A 500 -18.14 33.01 6.33
C ASP A 500 -18.01 31.49 6.12
N ILE A 501 -18.86 30.95 5.23
CA ILE A 501 -18.80 29.53 4.85
C ILE A 501 -18.00 29.41 3.54
N PRO A 502 -16.93 28.59 3.52
CA PRO A 502 -16.18 28.34 2.30
C PRO A 502 -17.07 27.84 1.15
N SER A 503 -16.90 28.38 -0.05
CA SER A 503 -17.72 28.07 -1.23
C SER A 503 -17.70 26.60 -1.67
N ALA A 504 -16.75 25.82 -1.16
CA ALA A 504 -16.66 24.37 -1.38
C ALA A 504 -17.78 23.60 -0.67
N LEU A 505 -18.32 24.17 0.41
CA LEU A 505 -19.33 23.53 1.25
C LEU A 505 -20.75 23.96 0.81
N PRO A 506 -21.74 23.06 0.93
CA PRO A 506 -23.12 23.41 0.65
C PRO A 506 -23.63 24.43 1.68
N VAL A 507 -24.36 25.43 1.20
CA VAL A 507 -24.96 26.46 2.04
C VAL A 507 -26.47 26.50 1.85
N THR A 508 -27.18 26.77 2.93
CA THR A 508 -28.62 27.07 2.93
C THR A 508 -28.89 28.44 2.31
N ALA A 509 -30.16 28.73 2.02
CA ALA A 509 -30.56 30.01 1.41
C ALA A 509 -30.21 31.25 2.27
N ASP A 510 -30.09 31.09 3.59
CA ASP A 510 -29.65 32.12 4.53
C ASP A 510 -28.12 32.18 4.73
N GLY A 511 -27.35 31.47 3.90
CA GLY A 511 -25.88 31.54 3.86
C GLY A 511 -25.16 30.75 4.96
N ARG A 512 -25.88 29.86 5.66
CA ARG A 512 -25.30 29.00 6.70
C ARG A 512 -24.86 27.66 6.10
N LEU A 513 -23.94 26.96 6.78
CA LEU A 513 -23.55 25.61 6.37
C LEU A 513 -24.76 24.67 6.43
N ASP A 514 -25.03 23.98 5.33
CA ASP A 514 -26.17 23.07 5.19
C ASP A 514 -25.86 21.70 5.82
N PHE A 515 -25.99 21.63 7.14
CA PHE A 515 -25.77 20.40 7.89
C PHE A 515 -26.79 19.30 7.57
N GLU A 516 -28.00 19.66 7.13
CA GLU A 516 -28.99 18.67 6.73
C GLU A 516 -28.54 17.96 5.46
N ARG A 517 -28.07 18.70 4.46
CA ARG A 517 -27.53 18.13 3.22
C ARG A 517 -26.26 17.31 3.47
N LEU A 518 -25.34 17.78 4.33
CA LEU A 518 -24.16 16.98 4.69
C LEU A 518 -24.53 15.69 5.44
N SER A 519 -25.52 15.76 6.33
CA SER A 519 -26.02 14.59 7.07
C SER A 519 -26.72 13.59 6.15
N ASP A 520 -27.49 14.08 5.15
CA ASP A 520 -28.12 13.25 4.13
C ASP A 520 -27.08 12.52 3.25
N LEU A 521 -26.06 13.22 2.77
CA LEU A 521 -24.94 12.62 2.04
C LEU A 521 -24.28 11.50 2.85
N TRP A 522 -24.00 11.76 4.13
CA TRP A 522 -23.41 10.77 5.04
C TRP A 522 -24.27 9.51 5.25
N LYS A 523 -25.59 9.69 5.33
CA LYS A 523 -26.53 8.57 5.45
C LYS A 523 -26.56 7.73 4.17
N ARG A 524 -26.40 8.37 3.01
CA ARG A 524 -26.32 7.73 1.68
C ARG A 524 -24.92 7.28 1.27
N ARG A 525 -23.94 7.32 2.19
CA ARG A 525 -22.58 6.85 1.89
C ARG A 525 -22.57 5.40 1.45
N ASP A 526 -21.65 5.07 0.56
CA ASP A 526 -21.47 3.69 0.14
C ASP A 526 -20.91 2.86 1.31
N GLN A 527 -21.74 1.94 1.78
CA GLN A 527 -21.45 1.02 2.88
C GLN A 527 -21.17 -0.40 2.36
N ARG A 528 -21.03 -0.60 1.05
CA ARG A 528 -20.52 -1.87 0.55
C ARG A 528 -19.13 -2.13 1.14
N PRO A 529 -18.85 -3.35 1.60
CA PRO A 529 -17.54 -3.69 2.16
C PRO A 529 -16.42 -3.35 1.17
N VAL A 530 -15.39 -2.71 1.69
CA VAL A 530 -14.13 -2.48 0.99
C VAL A 530 -13.06 -3.10 1.85
N GLU A 531 -12.31 -4.03 1.28
CA GLU A 531 -11.12 -4.58 1.91
C GLU A 531 -9.92 -4.30 1.00
N ILE A 532 -8.97 -3.52 1.50
CA ILE A 532 -7.65 -3.33 0.92
C ILE A 532 -6.64 -3.77 1.99
N PRO A 533 -6.06 -4.98 1.85
CA PRO A 533 -5.09 -5.50 2.82
C PRO A 533 -3.78 -4.72 2.77
N GLU A 534 -2.83 -5.01 3.65
CA GLU A 534 -1.49 -4.43 3.61
C GLU A 534 -0.59 -4.97 2.47
#